data_AF-D9WG41-F1
#
_entry.id   AF-D9WG41-F1
#
_cell.length_a   1.000
_cell.length_b   1.000
_cell.length_c   1.000
_cell.angle_alpha   90.00
_cell.angle_beta   90.00
_cell.angle_gamma   90.00
#
_symmetry.space_group_name_H-M   'P 1'
#
loop_
_entity.id
_entity.type
_entity.pdbx_description
1 polymer ?
#
loop_
_entity_poly.entity_id
_entity_poly.type
_entity_poly.pdbx_seq_one_letter_code
_entity_poly.pdbx_strand_id
1 'polypeptide(L)'
;MGTFTYSDLIALNLGKLGTAVDDWKTMVSSLDTLRSDVYDGLVQKSDAARWKGANATVTKDFVRSTAKEFLDLYAEAKSIHGVLLDAHTELVGIQKRVKSLTEEARRGDPARNPPDPGLLVTDGKHGTVLVQEAMCTKEGPTQRTKDRIRWYAETLTGLVAHAAEVDTTVSRALKKSHGGDPYNAGHATYTSLDEEQLPRATRLASLGEDANDKQRAELRRLWQSLSPEARSELWKQQKDGLLAAGLLSPSVKQIAPDGGSGQYGAESPGAAERWTRVKMKLITEGADWTDLPDASRNMEHYLSNSGDPMNLPVDKMMSDDEGFRHHIEDGIRQHQETWRTQALEEFKKNGGQPVAIPVETKNVDYSFDQATNQNWYYAVGSTRSNITGVVTVVTDAHGNPQVGLDYQANAWDRYNWDEGKGVNIGPMDIPDGQMARLHKTGLAQEFDMSGSSSVKHYDLGGDTPNEGPLPGPDKPGREGGRTDPTREQQNANR
;
A
#
# COMPACT_ATOMS: atom_id res chain seq x y z
N MET A 1 -26.87 14.72 4.76
CA MET A 1 -25.64 14.78 5.59
C MET A 1 -24.50 15.19 4.66
N GLY A 2 -23.63 16.10 5.09
CA GLY A 2 -22.43 16.45 4.32
C GLY A 2 -21.51 15.25 4.17
N THR A 3 -20.70 15.22 3.12
CA THR A 3 -19.65 14.21 2.94
C THR A 3 -18.59 14.40 4.03
N PHE A 4 -18.18 13.33 4.71
CA PHE A 4 -17.09 13.35 5.71
C PHE A 4 -15.79 13.91 5.10
N THR A 5 -15.12 14.83 5.78
CA THR A 5 -13.97 15.57 5.24
C THR A 5 -12.67 15.35 6.02
N TYR A 6 -11.57 15.93 5.52
CA TYR A 6 -10.28 15.94 6.21
C TYR A 6 -10.34 16.74 7.51
N SER A 7 -10.98 17.91 7.51
CA SER A 7 -11.14 18.70 8.73
C SER A 7 -11.95 17.97 9.80
N ASP A 8 -13.00 17.23 9.39
CA ASP A 8 -13.77 16.39 10.31
C ASP A 8 -12.86 15.33 10.96
N LEU A 9 -12.06 14.62 10.17
CA LEU A 9 -11.13 13.59 10.67
C LEU A 9 -10.08 14.16 11.63
N ILE A 10 -9.51 15.33 11.32
CA ILE A 10 -8.51 15.99 12.19
C ILE A 10 -9.12 16.40 13.53
N ALA A 11 -10.34 16.94 13.50
CA ALA A 11 -11.05 17.46 14.67
C ALA A 11 -11.79 16.39 15.49
N LEU A 12 -11.94 15.17 14.95
CA LEU A 12 -12.69 14.08 15.57
C LEU A 12 -12.16 13.77 16.98
N ASN A 13 -13.05 13.85 17.97
CA ASN A 13 -12.73 13.50 19.36
C ASN A 13 -12.96 12.01 19.60
N LEU A 14 -11.92 11.22 19.35
CA LEU A 14 -11.92 9.76 19.56
C LEU A 14 -11.89 9.36 21.05
N GLY A 15 -11.61 10.29 21.97
CA GLY A 15 -11.64 10.01 23.40
C GLY A 15 -13.03 9.59 23.90
N LYS A 16 -14.10 10.15 23.33
CA LYS A 16 -15.47 9.74 23.66
C LYS A 16 -15.78 8.32 23.18
N LEU A 17 -15.26 7.94 22.02
CA LEU A 17 -15.39 6.57 21.52
C LEU A 17 -14.60 5.61 22.41
N GLY A 18 -13.40 6.00 22.85
CA GLY A 18 -12.63 5.24 23.85
C GLY A 18 -13.40 5.04 25.16
N THR A 19 -14.06 6.07 25.70
CA THR A 19 -14.93 5.91 26.88
C THR A 19 -16.07 4.93 26.62
N ALA A 20 -16.72 4.99 25.46
CA ALA A 20 -17.78 4.04 25.11
C ALA A 20 -17.25 2.59 25.03
N VAL A 21 -16.02 2.39 24.54
CA VAL A 21 -15.36 1.07 24.56
C VAL A 21 -15.19 0.57 25.99
N ASP A 22 -14.70 1.41 26.91
CA ASP A 22 -14.51 1.04 28.32
C ASP A 22 -15.85 0.73 29.03
N ASP A 23 -16.90 1.49 28.73
CA ASP A 23 -18.25 1.26 29.26
C ASP A 23 -18.80 -0.08 28.78
N TRP A 24 -18.67 -0.39 27.48
CA TRP A 24 -19.10 -1.68 26.93
C TRP A 24 -18.28 -2.85 27.46
N LYS A 25 -16.98 -2.66 27.70
CA LYS A 25 -16.14 -3.66 28.39
C LYS A 25 -16.65 -3.97 29.80
N THR A 26 -17.09 -2.94 30.52
CA THR A 26 -17.69 -3.08 31.85
C THR A 26 -19.03 -3.80 31.77
N MET A 27 -19.85 -3.50 30.76
CA MET A 27 -21.11 -4.19 30.50
C MET A 27 -20.90 -5.68 30.24
N VAL A 28 -19.93 -6.03 29.39
CA VAL A 28 -19.55 -7.42 29.10
C VAL A 28 -19.17 -8.16 30.38
N SER A 29 -18.32 -7.56 31.21
CA SER A 29 -17.88 -8.16 32.48
C SER A 29 -19.05 -8.39 33.46
N SER A 30 -19.98 -7.44 33.50
CA SER A 30 -21.16 -7.50 34.36
C SER A 30 -22.15 -8.58 33.90
N LEU A 31 -22.40 -8.67 32.60
CA LEU A 31 -23.24 -9.70 32.00
C LEU A 31 -22.60 -11.10 32.10
N ASP A 32 -21.27 -11.20 32.05
CA ASP A 32 -20.55 -12.46 32.27
C ASP A 32 -20.76 -12.99 33.70
N THR A 33 -20.77 -12.08 34.67
CA THR A 33 -21.08 -12.40 36.07
C THR A 33 -22.53 -12.84 36.21
N LEU A 34 -23.48 -12.06 35.67
CA LEU A 34 -24.92 -12.37 35.74
C LEU A 34 -25.28 -13.69 35.06
N ARG A 35 -24.74 -13.98 33.86
CA ARG A 35 -25.01 -15.27 33.20
C ARG A 35 -24.50 -16.45 34.02
N SER A 36 -23.37 -16.28 34.72
CA SER A 36 -22.79 -17.32 35.58
C SER A 36 -23.65 -17.53 36.82
N ASP A 37 -24.05 -16.44 37.48
CA ASP A 37 -24.94 -16.47 38.65
C ASP A 37 -26.31 -17.09 38.32
N VAL A 38 -26.88 -16.78 37.15
CA VAL A 38 -28.15 -17.36 36.69
C VAL A 38 -28.00 -18.85 36.40
N TYR A 39 -26.90 -19.27 35.77
CA TYR A 39 -26.65 -20.67 35.49
C TYR A 39 -26.48 -21.48 36.79
N ASP A 40 -25.59 -21.04 37.68
CA ASP A 40 -25.29 -21.75 38.94
C ASP A 40 -26.43 -21.64 39.94
N GLY A 41 -27.07 -20.47 40.01
CA GLY A 41 -28.12 -20.16 40.97
C GLY A 41 -29.49 -20.69 40.59
N LEU A 42 -29.89 -20.59 39.32
CA LEU A 42 -31.23 -20.97 38.86
C LEU A 42 -31.21 -22.30 38.10
N VAL A 43 -30.39 -22.42 37.05
CA VAL A 43 -30.42 -23.62 36.18
C VAL A 43 -30.01 -24.85 36.96
N GLN A 44 -28.80 -24.88 37.55
CA GLN A 44 -28.31 -26.05 38.28
C GLN A 44 -29.22 -26.44 39.45
N LYS A 45 -29.70 -25.47 40.23
CA LYS A 45 -30.58 -25.75 41.37
C LYS A 45 -31.95 -26.25 40.95
N SER A 46 -32.55 -25.65 39.91
CA SER A 46 -33.84 -26.10 39.39
C SER A 46 -33.75 -27.50 38.78
N ASP A 47 -32.63 -27.82 38.12
CA ASP A 47 -32.38 -29.14 37.56
C ASP A 47 -32.17 -30.19 38.65
N ALA A 48 -31.40 -29.88 39.69
CA ALA A 48 -31.16 -30.75 40.84
C ALA A 48 -32.39 -30.95 41.74
N ALA A 49 -33.39 -30.05 41.67
CA ALA A 49 -34.59 -30.17 42.48
C ALA A 49 -35.39 -31.44 42.16
N ARG A 50 -35.78 -32.18 43.21
CA ARG A 50 -36.46 -33.48 43.13
C ARG A 50 -37.96 -33.42 42.86
N TRP A 51 -38.52 -32.21 42.74
CA TRP A 51 -39.94 -32.02 42.42
C TRP A 51 -40.30 -32.55 41.02
N LYS A 52 -41.52 -33.08 40.86
CA LYS A 52 -41.98 -33.76 39.64
C LYS A 52 -43.41 -33.32 39.29
N GLY A 53 -43.79 -33.53 38.02
CA GLY A 53 -45.10 -33.17 37.48
C GLY A 53 -45.03 -31.99 36.51
N ALA A 54 -46.17 -31.65 35.89
CA ALA A 54 -46.23 -30.66 34.81
C ALA A 54 -45.62 -29.29 35.19
N ASN A 55 -45.85 -28.84 36.42
CA ASN A 55 -45.30 -27.57 36.91
C ASN A 55 -43.77 -27.59 36.95
N ALA A 56 -43.16 -28.74 37.31
CA ALA A 56 -41.71 -28.86 37.33
C ALA A 56 -41.11 -28.73 35.93
N THR A 57 -41.76 -29.31 34.90
CA THR A 57 -41.32 -29.19 33.51
C THR A 57 -41.38 -27.74 33.05
N VAL A 58 -42.55 -27.09 33.17
CA VAL A 58 -42.76 -25.71 32.71
C VAL A 58 -41.79 -24.74 33.39
N THR A 59 -41.60 -24.85 34.71
CA THR A 59 -40.68 -23.97 35.42
C THR A 59 -39.22 -24.20 35.03
N LYS A 60 -38.77 -25.45 34.85
CA LYS A 60 -37.39 -25.72 34.43
C LYS A 60 -37.11 -25.17 33.02
N ASP A 61 -38.05 -25.33 32.10
CA ASP A 61 -37.89 -24.82 30.74
C ASP A 61 -37.93 -23.28 30.70
N PHE A 62 -38.79 -22.66 31.51
CA PHE A 62 -38.78 -21.21 31.70
C PHE A 62 -37.44 -20.71 32.26
N VAL A 63 -36.91 -21.36 33.31
CA VAL A 63 -35.60 -21.01 33.90
C VAL A 63 -34.47 -21.12 32.87
N ARG A 64 -34.44 -22.20 32.07
CA ARG A 64 -33.45 -22.35 31.00
C ARG A 64 -33.59 -21.30 29.92
N SER A 65 -34.81 -20.93 29.55
CA SER A 65 -35.08 -19.86 28.58
C SER A 65 -34.58 -18.53 29.10
N THR A 66 -34.87 -18.18 30.37
CA THR A 66 -34.32 -16.99 31.02
C THR A 66 -32.79 -17.00 31.04
N ALA A 67 -32.17 -18.13 31.38
CA ALA A 67 -30.70 -18.25 31.35
C ALA A 67 -30.11 -18.03 29.96
N LYS A 68 -30.81 -18.49 28.91
CA LYS A 68 -30.43 -18.24 27.53
C LYS A 68 -30.47 -16.74 27.19
N GLU A 69 -31.46 -15.97 27.66
CA GLU A 69 -31.50 -14.52 27.44
C GLU A 69 -30.24 -13.81 27.98
N PHE A 70 -29.75 -14.19 29.17
CA PHE A 70 -28.51 -13.63 29.71
C PHE A 70 -27.27 -14.02 28.90
N LEU A 71 -27.24 -15.23 28.36
CA LEU A 71 -26.17 -15.67 27.47
C LEU A 71 -26.17 -14.87 26.15
N ASP A 72 -27.35 -14.66 25.57
CA ASP A 72 -27.50 -13.92 24.31
C ASP A 72 -27.17 -12.44 24.52
N LEU A 73 -27.61 -11.80 25.62
CA LEU A 73 -27.23 -10.44 25.99
C LEU A 73 -25.72 -10.29 26.20
N TYR A 74 -25.08 -11.25 26.87
CA TYR A 74 -23.62 -11.27 27.01
C TYR A 74 -22.92 -11.34 25.65
N ALA A 75 -23.40 -12.19 24.75
CA ALA A 75 -22.85 -12.35 23.41
C ALA A 75 -23.01 -11.07 22.57
N GLU A 76 -24.18 -10.43 22.60
CA GLU A 76 -24.42 -9.13 21.96
C GLU A 76 -23.51 -8.04 22.53
N ALA A 77 -23.42 -7.90 23.85
CA ALA A 77 -22.56 -6.90 24.47
C ALA A 77 -21.08 -7.11 24.11
N LYS A 78 -20.63 -8.37 24.05
CA LYS A 78 -19.26 -8.73 23.64
C LYS A 78 -19.01 -8.37 22.17
N SER A 79 -20.01 -8.61 21.32
CA SER A 79 -20.02 -8.26 19.91
C SER A 79 -19.89 -6.74 19.71
N ILE A 80 -20.69 -5.95 20.41
CA ILE A 80 -20.65 -4.49 20.38
C ILE A 80 -19.28 -3.97 20.88
N HIS A 81 -18.79 -4.50 22.01
CA HIS A 81 -17.48 -4.12 22.54
C HIS A 81 -16.35 -4.37 21.53
N GLY A 82 -16.30 -5.56 20.91
CA GLY A 82 -15.27 -5.91 19.91
C GLY A 82 -15.26 -4.95 18.73
N VAL A 83 -16.43 -4.70 18.14
CA VAL A 83 -16.60 -3.76 17.02
C VAL A 83 -16.15 -2.34 17.38
N LEU A 84 -16.52 -1.84 18.57
CA LEU A 84 -16.14 -0.49 19.00
C LEU A 84 -14.64 -0.37 19.31
N LEU A 85 -14.05 -1.40 19.93
CA LEU A 85 -12.62 -1.43 20.27
C LEU A 85 -11.76 -1.38 19.01
N ASP A 86 -12.14 -2.17 18.00
CA ASP A 86 -11.43 -2.24 16.73
C ASP A 86 -11.54 -0.90 15.97
N ALA A 87 -12.76 -0.39 15.84
CA ALA A 87 -13.02 0.94 15.27
C ALA A 87 -12.21 2.05 15.93
N HIS A 88 -12.18 2.07 17.26
CA HIS A 88 -11.42 3.07 18.01
C HIS A 88 -9.92 2.95 17.70
N THR A 89 -9.39 1.73 17.69
CA THR A 89 -7.97 1.47 17.43
C THR A 89 -7.57 1.93 16.03
N GLU A 90 -8.34 1.56 15.01
CA GLU A 90 -8.09 1.94 13.62
C GLU A 90 -8.22 3.46 13.40
N LEU A 91 -9.31 4.08 13.86
CA LEU A 91 -9.53 5.51 13.68
C LEU A 91 -8.46 6.35 14.38
N VAL A 92 -7.98 5.92 15.56
CA VAL A 92 -6.85 6.57 16.24
C VAL A 92 -5.58 6.46 15.40
N GLY A 93 -5.30 5.28 14.82
CA GLY A 93 -4.17 5.07 13.93
C GLY A 93 -4.22 5.96 12.68
N ILE A 94 -5.37 5.98 12.00
CA ILE A 94 -5.61 6.80 10.81
C ILE A 94 -5.46 8.29 11.15
N GLN A 95 -6.10 8.79 12.21
CA GLN A 95 -6.01 10.20 12.59
C GLN A 95 -4.58 10.61 12.92
N LYS A 96 -3.81 9.77 13.64
CA LYS A 96 -2.39 10.02 13.92
C LYS A 96 -1.58 10.12 12.64
N ARG A 97 -1.81 9.21 11.67
CA ARG A 97 -1.09 9.22 10.39
C ARG A 97 -1.41 10.46 9.55
N VAL A 98 -2.68 10.85 9.48
CA VAL A 98 -3.11 12.09 8.80
C VAL A 98 -2.44 13.31 9.43
N LYS A 99 -2.47 13.45 10.77
CA LYS A 99 -1.80 14.55 11.48
C LYS A 99 -0.30 14.60 11.22
N SER A 100 0.37 13.44 11.24
CA SER A 100 1.81 13.35 10.96
C SER A 100 2.17 13.80 9.55
N LEU A 101 1.42 13.33 8.55
CA LEU A 101 1.62 13.68 7.14
C LEU A 101 1.31 15.16 6.87
N THR A 102 0.27 15.71 7.50
CA THR A 102 -0.03 17.16 7.42
C THR A 102 1.13 17.99 7.96
N GLU A 103 1.69 17.63 9.12
CA GLU A 103 2.82 18.35 9.69
C GLU A 103 4.09 18.21 8.84
N GLU A 104 4.31 17.04 8.24
CA GLU A 104 5.40 16.84 7.29
C GLU A 104 5.24 17.71 6.03
N ALA A 105 4.04 17.73 5.44
CA ALA A 105 3.72 18.55 4.28
C ALA A 105 3.91 20.04 4.58
N ARG A 106 3.42 20.51 5.74
CA ARG A 106 3.54 21.89 6.22
C ARG A 106 4.98 22.31 6.42
N ARG A 107 5.82 21.42 6.96
CA ARG A 107 7.23 21.70 7.25
C ARG A 107 8.07 21.81 5.99
N GLY A 108 7.76 21.02 4.96
CA GLY A 108 8.66 20.88 3.82
C GLY A 108 9.98 20.22 4.21
N ASP A 109 11.01 20.44 3.39
CA ASP A 109 12.37 20.00 3.67
C ASP A 109 13.36 21.15 3.43
N PRO A 110 13.74 21.88 4.49
CA PRO A 110 14.66 23.01 4.38
C PRO A 110 16.12 22.58 4.17
N ALA A 111 16.46 21.31 4.38
CA ALA A 111 17.83 20.81 4.22
C ALA A 111 18.18 20.51 2.75
N ARG A 112 17.17 20.46 1.89
CA ARG A 112 17.35 20.18 0.46
C ARG A 112 17.80 21.41 -0.32
N ASN A 113 18.43 21.17 -1.47
CA ASN A 113 18.82 22.23 -2.41
C ASN A 113 18.25 21.97 -3.82
N PRO A 114 17.30 22.78 -4.32
CA PRO A 114 16.60 23.83 -3.59
C PRO A 114 15.69 23.26 -2.49
N PRO A 115 15.35 24.02 -1.43
CA PRO A 115 14.47 23.56 -0.36
C PRO A 115 13.08 23.14 -0.87
N ASP A 116 12.52 22.08 -0.28
CA ASP A 116 11.13 21.71 -0.53
C ASP A 116 10.20 22.68 0.24
N PRO A 117 9.29 23.40 -0.44
CA PRO A 117 8.45 24.39 0.22
C PRO A 117 7.43 23.72 1.16
N GLY A 118 6.99 24.49 2.17
CA GLY A 118 5.85 24.11 2.99
C GLY A 118 4.56 24.09 2.16
N LEU A 119 3.73 23.09 2.39
CA LEU A 119 2.45 22.90 1.71
C LEU A 119 1.28 23.18 2.66
N LEU A 120 0.20 23.72 2.11
CA LEU A 120 -1.07 23.92 2.79
C LEU A 120 -2.02 22.77 2.43
N VAL A 121 -2.59 22.14 3.47
CA VAL A 121 -3.56 21.03 3.35
C VAL A 121 -4.94 21.53 3.78
N THR A 122 -5.94 21.34 2.94
CA THR A 122 -7.33 21.80 3.16
C THR A 122 -8.35 20.81 2.62
N ASP A 123 -9.62 20.98 2.98
CA ASP A 123 -10.70 20.17 2.42
C ASP A 123 -10.87 20.41 0.92
N GLY A 124 -10.96 19.31 0.18
CA GLY A 124 -11.36 19.28 -1.22
C GLY A 124 -12.87 19.00 -1.39
N LYS A 125 -13.28 18.74 -2.62
CA LYS A 125 -14.67 18.39 -2.94
C LYS A 125 -14.92 16.90 -2.71
N HIS A 126 -16.12 16.53 -2.27
CA HIS A 126 -16.54 15.12 -2.15
C HIS A 126 -15.61 14.26 -1.28
N GLY A 127 -15.10 14.81 -0.17
CA GLY A 127 -14.23 14.08 0.75
C GLY A 127 -12.77 13.92 0.28
N THR A 128 -12.38 14.59 -0.82
CA THR A 128 -10.97 14.68 -1.21
C THR A 128 -10.22 15.70 -0.39
N VAL A 129 -8.89 15.67 -0.47
CA VAL A 129 -7.97 16.61 0.17
C VAL A 129 -7.30 17.46 -0.89
N LEU A 130 -7.34 18.78 -0.72
CA LEU A 130 -6.62 19.73 -1.55
C LEU A 130 -5.28 20.07 -0.88
N VAL A 131 -4.20 19.92 -1.64
CA VAL A 131 -2.86 20.33 -1.24
C VAL A 131 -2.35 21.37 -2.23
N GLN A 132 -1.75 22.44 -1.73
CA GLN A 132 -1.16 23.50 -2.55
C GLN A 132 0.06 24.10 -1.86
N GLU A 133 0.86 24.89 -2.57
CA GLU A 133 1.97 25.61 -1.94
C GLU A 133 1.45 26.61 -0.91
N ALA A 134 2.09 26.70 0.26
CA ALA A 134 1.72 27.67 1.28
C ALA A 134 2.07 29.11 0.86
N MET A 135 3.06 29.27 -0.02
CA MET A 135 3.45 30.55 -0.64
C MET A 135 3.70 30.33 -2.12
N CYS A 136 3.08 31.13 -2.98
CA CYS A 136 3.34 31.09 -4.42
C CYS A 136 4.61 31.84 -4.78
N THR A 137 5.43 31.28 -5.66
CA THR A 137 6.56 31.96 -6.32
C THR A 137 6.14 32.51 -7.68
N LYS A 138 6.91 33.44 -8.24
CA LYS A 138 6.62 34.02 -9.57
C LYS A 138 6.82 32.98 -10.67
N GLU A 139 7.77 32.08 -10.47
CA GLU A 139 8.18 31.00 -11.38
C GLU A 139 7.20 29.81 -11.34
N GLY A 140 6.35 29.73 -10.31
CA GLY A 140 5.43 28.61 -10.07
C GLY A 140 6.12 27.37 -9.49
N PRO A 141 5.35 26.30 -9.21
CA PRO A 141 5.89 25.09 -8.61
C PRO A 141 6.81 24.34 -9.56
N THR A 142 7.97 23.92 -9.06
CA THR A 142 8.84 22.93 -9.72
C THR A 142 8.10 21.62 -9.94
N GLN A 143 8.59 20.75 -10.83
CA GLN A 143 7.95 19.46 -11.07
C GLN A 143 7.95 18.60 -9.78
N ARG A 144 9.03 18.59 -9.01
CA ARG A 144 9.06 17.96 -7.68
C ARG A 144 7.97 18.51 -6.75
N THR A 145 7.75 19.83 -6.69
CA THR A 145 6.70 20.39 -5.83
C THR A 145 5.32 19.90 -6.25
N LYS A 146 5.07 19.81 -7.57
CA LYS A 146 3.81 19.24 -8.10
C LYS A 146 3.65 17.77 -7.70
N ASP A 147 4.70 16.97 -7.78
CA ASP A 147 4.67 15.56 -7.37
C ASP A 147 4.39 15.41 -5.87
N ARG A 148 5.00 16.26 -5.02
CA ARG A 148 4.72 16.31 -3.58
C ARG A 148 3.25 16.64 -3.33
N ILE A 149 2.73 17.68 -3.98
CA ILE A 149 1.32 18.08 -3.89
C ILE A 149 0.41 16.90 -4.24
N ARG A 150 0.65 16.24 -5.38
CA ARG A 150 -0.10 15.07 -5.84
C ARG A 150 -0.07 13.94 -4.83
N TRP A 151 1.12 13.53 -4.39
CA TRP A 151 1.30 12.42 -3.45
C TRP A 151 0.59 12.67 -2.10
N TYR A 152 0.74 13.88 -1.52
CA TYR A 152 0.07 14.22 -0.27
C TYR A 152 -1.45 14.27 -0.45
N ALA A 153 -1.95 14.86 -1.55
CA ALA A 153 -3.38 14.94 -1.82
C ALA A 153 -4.01 13.54 -1.95
N GLU A 154 -3.38 12.65 -2.72
CA GLU A 154 -3.84 11.27 -2.92
C GLU A 154 -3.77 10.45 -1.63
N THR A 155 -2.63 10.51 -0.91
CA THR A 155 -2.43 9.75 0.33
C THR A 155 -3.41 10.19 1.42
N LEU A 156 -3.58 11.51 1.62
CA LEU A 156 -4.50 12.04 2.63
C LEU A 156 -5.95 11.78 2.25
N THR A 157 -6.32 11.88 0.97
CA THR A 157 -7.65 11.47 0.46
C THR A 157 -7.92 10.00 0.75
N GLY A 158 -6.93 9.13 0.53
CA GLY A 158 -7.03 7.70 0.85
C GLY A 158 -7.28 7.45 2.34
N LEU A 159 -6.62 8.21 3.23
CA LEU A 159 -6.83 8.09 4.68
C LEU A 159 -8.22 8.60 5.14
N VAL A 160 -8.74 9.67 4.52
CA VAL A 160 -10.11 10.15 4.76
C VAL A 160 -11.12 9.10 4.30
N ALA A 161 -10.93 8.52 3.11
CA ALA A 161 -11.76 7.43 2.60
C ALA A 161 -11.71 6.20 3.52
N HIS A 162 -10.52 5.86 4.03
CA HIS A 162 -10.36 4.75 4.98
C HIS A 162 -11.20 4.98 6.25
N ALA A 163 -11.11 6.15 6.87
CA ALA A 163 -11.90 6.45 8.07
C ALA A 163 -13.42 6.39 7.81
N ALA A 164 -13.89 6.87 6.64
CA ALA A 164 -15.29 6.77 6.26
C ALA A 164 -15.75 5.32 6.00
N GLU A 165 -14.87 4.47 5.47
CA GLU A 165 -15.10 3.03 5.28
C GLU A 165 -15.20 2.30 6.63
N VAL A 166 -14.35 2.66 7.60
CA VAL A 166 -14.43 2.15 8.99
C VAL A 166 -15.78 2.53 9.61
N ASP A 167 -16.17 3.80 9.58
CA ASP A 167 -17.46 4.26 10.13
C ASP A 167 -18.67 3.53 9.51
N THR A 168 -18.64 3.34 8.19
CA THR A 168 -19.69 2.61 7.47
C THR A 168 -19.72 1.12 7.86
N THR A 169 -18.56 0.53 8.13
CA THR A 169 -18.43 -0.87 8.53
C THR A 169 -18.89 -1.08 9.96
N VAL A 170 -18.49 -0.21 10.88
CA VAL A 170 -18.96 -0.18 12.28
C VAL A 170 -20.47 -0.05 12.35
N SER A 171 -21.04 0.88 11.59
CA SER A 171 -22.49 1.08 11.53
C SER A 171 -23.24 -0.18 11.07
N ARG A 172 -22.67 -0.95 10.14
CA ARG A 172 -23.25 -2.23 9.69
C ARG A 172 -23.10 -3.33 10.73
N ALA A 173 -21.89 -3.46 11.29
CA ALA A 173 -21.59 -4.45 12.31
C ALA A 173 -22.49 -4.26 13.54
N LEU A 174 -22.59 -3.05 14.11
CA LEU A 174 -23.44 -2.75 15.26
C LEU A 174 -24.93 -3.06 15.02
N LYS A 175 -25.46 -2.73 13.83
CA LYS A 175 -26.85 -3.08 13.48
C LYS A 175 -27.08 -4.58 13.45
N LYS A 176 -26.10 -5.35 12.96
CA LYS A 176 -26.18 -6.82 12.93
C LYS A 176 -25.98 -7.41 14.31
N SER A 177 -25.04 -6.88 15.11
CA SER A 177 -24.84 -7.27 16.51
C SER A 177 -26.13 -7.12 17.32
N HIS A 178 -26.86 -6.02 17.15
CA HIS A 178 -28.15 -5.80 17.82
C HIS A 178 -29.29 -6.65 17.22
N GLY A 179 -29.29 -6.90 15.91
CA GLY A 179 -30.35 -7.67 15.24
C GLY A 179 -31.68 -6.92 15.04
N GLY A 180 -31.82 -5.70 15.56
CA GLY A 180 -32.94 -4.79 15.29
C GLY A 180 -34.26 -5.08 16.02
N ASP A 181 -34.28 -6.05 16.94
CA ASP A 181 -35.44 -6.33 17.80
C ASP A 181 -35.29 -5.59 19.14
N PRO A 182 -36.21 -4.69 19.52
CA PRO A 182 -36.13 -3.97 20.80
C PRO A 182 -36.35 -4.86 22.04
N TYR A 183 -36.83 -6.10 21.87
CA TYR A 183 -37.18 -7.02 22.95
C TYR A 183 -36.40 -8.33 22.94
N ASN A 184 -35.51 -8.53 21.98
CA ASN A 184 -34.69 -9.74 21.87
C ASN A 184 -33.24 -9.39 21.57
N ALA A 185 -32.32 -10.05 22.24
CA ALA A 185 -30.90 -9.84 22.02
C ALA A 185 -30.50 -10.30 20.61
N GLY A 186 -29.56 -9.59 20.01
CA GLY A 186 -29.03 -9.96 18.72
C GLY A 186 -28.17 -11.22 18.79
N HIS A 187 -28.16 -11.98 17.69
CA HIS A 187 -27.47 -13.27 17.63
C HIS A 187 -26.15 -13.23 16.84
N ALA A 188 -25.81 -12.08 16.24
CA ALA A 188 -24.56 -11.96 15.49
C ALA A 188 -23.38 -11.71 16.45
N THR A 189 -22.42 -12.62 16.43
CA THR A 189 -21.22 -12.57 17.27
C THR A 189 -20.04 -12.06 16.46
N TYR A 190 -19.80 -10.75 16.51
CA TYR A 190 -18.61 -10.13 15.97
C TYR A 190 -17.49 -10.14 17.01
N THR A 191 -16.26 -10.33 16.56
CA THR A 191 -15.08 -10.20 17.41
C THR A 191 -14.21 -9.02 16.98
N SER A 192 -14.28 -8.64 15.70
CA SER A 192 -13.64 -7.46 15.12
C SER A 192 -14.51 -6.88 13.99
N LEU A 193 -13.94 -6.01 13.16
CA LEU A 193 -14.54 -5.60 11.89
C LEU A 193 -14.27 -6.61 10.76
N ASP A 194 -13.41 -7.61 10.97
CA ASP A 194 -13.00 -8.57 9.95
C ASP A 194 -14.20 -9.32 9.37
N GLU A 195 -15.19 -9.69 10.19
CA GLU A 195 -16.37 -10.43 9.71
C GLU A 195 -17.22 -9.62 8.71
N GLU A 196 -17.10 -8.28 8.69
CA GLU A 196 -17.67 -7.42 7.64
C GLU A 196 -16.69 -7.14 6.49
N GLN A 197 -15.40 -6.99 6.79
CA GLN A 197 -14.39 -6.53 5.85
C GLN A 197 -13.85 -7.65 4.97
N LEU A 198 -13.57 -8.82 5.54
CA LEU A 198 -12.96 -9.95 4.85
C LEU A 198 -13.79 -10.41 3.64
N PRO A 199 -15.12 -10.63 3.75
CA PRO A 199 -15.92 -11.00 2.57
C PRO A 199 -15.88 -9.97 1.45
N ARG A 200 -15.74 -8.67 1.80
CA ARG A 200 -15.63 -7.59 0.83
C ARG A 200 -14.26 -7.57 0.17
N ALA A 201 -13.19 -7.73 0.95
CA ALA A 201 -11.84 -7.86 0.45
C ALA A 201 -11.68 -9.08 -0.47
N THR A 202 -12.25 -10.24 -0.12
CA THR A 202 -12.27 -11.44 -0.96
C THR A 202 -12.93 -11.17 -2.31
N ARG A 203 -14.08 -10.49 -2.34
CA ARG A 203 -14.74 -10.13 -3.61
C ARG A 203 -13.88 -9.21 -4.47
N LEU A 204 -13.24 -8.19 -3.88
CA LEU A 204 -12.38 -7.28 -4.64
C LEU A 204 -11.12 -7.99 -5.14
N ALA A 205 -10.51 -8.84 -4.31
CA ALA A 205 -9.34 -9.64 -4.69
C ALA A 205 -9.65 -10.59 -5.86
N SER A 206 -10.85 -11.19 -5.88
CA SER A 206 -11.27 -12.09 -6.96
C SER A 206 -11.40 -11.43 -8.34
N LEU A 207 -11.42 -10.09 -8.40
CA LEU A 207 -11.42 -9.36 -9.67
C LEU A 207 -10.03 -9.35 -10.32
N GLY A 208 -8.94 -9.50 -9.56
CA GLY A 208 -7.57 -9.49 -10.08
C GLY A 208 -7.30 -8.29 -11.00
N GLU A 209 -6.93 -8.57 -12.25
CA GLU A 209 -6.65 -7.54 -13.27
C GLU A 209 -7.91 -6.75 -13.70
N ASP A 210 -9.11 -7.27 -13.49
CA ASP A 210 -10.37 -6.60 -13.85
C ASP A 210 -10.79 -5.53 -12.83
N ALA A 211 -10.10 -5.43 -11.69
CA ALA A 211 -10.37 -4.38 -10.70
C ALA A 211 -10.01 -3.00 -11.26
N ASN A 212 -10.91 -2.03 -11.15
CA ASN A 212 -10.59 -0.62 -11.46
C ASN A 212 -9.82 0.05 -10.32
N ASP A 213 -9.30 1.25 -10.56
CA ASP A 213 -8.47 2.00 -9.58
C ASP A 213 -9.15 2.20 -8.23
N LYS A 214 -10.46 2.48 -8.22
CA LYS A 214 -11.21 2.67 -6.97
C LYS A 214 -11.31 1.36 -6.19
N GLN A 215 -11.57 0.26 -6.90
CA GLN A 215 -11.63 -1.09 -6.31
C GLN A 215 -10.26 -1.53 -5.76
N ARG A 216 -9.17 -1.28 -6.50
CA ARG A 216 -7.80 -1.57 -6.02
C ARG A 216 -7.44 -0.72 -4.80
N ALA A 217 -7.78 0.56 -4.82
CA ALA A 217 -7.52 1.45 -3.68
C ALA A 217 -8.32 1.02 -2.43
N GLU A 218 -9.57 0.59 -2.61
CA GLU A 218 -10.40 0.04 -1.54
C GLU A 218 -9.83 -1.29 -1.01
N LEU A 219 -9.44 -2.20 -1.89
CA LEU A 219 -8.81 -3.47 -1.51
C LEU A 219 -7.54 -3.24 -0.68
N ARG A 220 -6.68 -2.29 -1.06
CA ARG A 220 -5.49 -1.93 -0.28
C ARG A 220 -5.84 -1.39 1.09
N ARG A 221 -6.90 -0.58 1.23
CA ARG A 221 -7.35 -0.09 2.56
C ARG A 221 -7.90 -1.22 3.41
N LEU A 222 -8.76 -2.07 2.86
CA LEU A 222 -9.25 -3.26 3.55
C LEU A 222 -8.10 -4.17 3.98
N TRP A 223 -7.10 -4.40 3.13
CA TRP A 223 -5.92 -5.18 3.49
C TRP A 223 -5.16 -4.58 4.69
N GLN A 224 -5.09 -3.25 4.80
CA GLN A 224 -4.46 -2.59 5.95
C GLN A 224 -5.33 -2.62 7.22
N SER A 225 -6.66 -2.68 7.05
CA SER A 225 -7.64 -2.75 8.15
C SER A 225 -7.70 -4.15 8.76
N LEU A 226 -7.72 -5.18 7.91
CA LEU A 226 -7.88 -6.58 8.34
C LEU A 226 -6.82 -6.98 9.38
N SER A 227 -7.25 -7.78 10.35
CA SER A 227 -6.33 -8.39 11.32
C SER A 227 -5.28 -9.28 10.62
N PRO A 228 -4.14 -9.56 11.27
CA PRO A 228 -3.14 -10.46 10.72
C PRO A 228 -3.68 -11.85 10.36
N GLU A 229 -4.64 -12.37 11.14
CA GLU A 229 -5.31 -13.64 10.87
C GLU A 229 -6.21 -13.56 9.63
N ALA A 230 -7.07 -12.55 9.55
CA ALA A 230 -7.96 -12.37 8.41
C ALA A 230 -7.18 -12.09 7.12
N ARG A 231 -6.05 -11.37 7.19
CA ARG A 231 -5.11 -11.26 6.07
C ARG A 231 -4.52 -12.59 5.67
N SER A 232 -4.18 -13.45 6.61
CA SER A 232 -3.65 -14.79 6.32
C SER A 232 -4.69 -15.65 5.61
N GLU A 233 -5.94 -15.59 6.07
CA GLU A 233 -7.06 -16.24 5.41
C GLU A 233 -7.27 -15.72 3.98
N LEU A 234 -7.30 -14.39 3.81
CA LEU A 234 -7.45 -13.76 2.51
C LEU A 234 -6.30 -14.11 1.57
N TRP A 235 -5.06 -14.06 2.05
CA TRP A 235 -3.87 -14.42 1.30
C TRP A 235 -3.94 -15.87 0.84
N LYS A 236 -4.27 -16.80 1.73
CA LYS A 236 -4.42 -18.22 1.41
C LYS A 236 -5.49 -18.47 0.34
N GLN A 237 -6.60 -17.73 0.36
CA GLN A 237 -7.72 -17.93 -0.57
C GLN A 237 -7.54 -17.22 -1.91
N GLN A 238 -6.89 -16.06 -1.92
CA GLN A 238 -6.93 -15.12 -3.04
C GLN A 238 -5.53 -14.59 -3.44
N LYS A 239 -4.43 -15.25 -3.07
CA LYS A 239 -3.06 -14.79 -3.37
C LYS A 239 -2.90 -14.25 -4.79
N ASP A 240 -3.23 -15.06 -5.80
CA ASP A 240 -3.05 -14.67 -7.20
C ASP A 240 -3.93 -13.46 -7.58
N GLY A 241 -5.17 -13.42 -7.10
CA GLY A 241 -6.08 -12.29 -7.30
C GLY A 241 -5.58 -11.01 -6.61
N LEU A 242 -5.04 -11.11 -5.40
CA LEU A 242 -4.43 -9.98 -4.69
C LEU A 242 -3.21 -9.43 -5.45
N LEU A 243 -2.34 -10.33 -5.92
CA LEU A 243 -1.15 -9.96 -6.70
C LEU A 243 -1.55 -9.31 -8.04
N ALA A 244 -2.48 -9.91 -8.77
CA ALA A 244 -3.03 -9.36 -10.02
C ALA A 244 -3.77 -8.02 -9.81
N ALA A 245 -4.39 -7.83 -8.64
CA ALA A 245 -4.99 -6.57 -8.24
C ALA A 245 -3.95 -5.48 -7.90
N GLY A 246 -2.64 -5.81 -7.86
CA GLY A 246 -1.57 -4.89 -7.51
C GLY A 246 -1.54 -4.57 -6.03
N LEU A 247 -1.80 -5.55 -5.16
CA LEU A 247 -1.75 -5.37 -3.71
C LEU A 247 -0.36 -4.93 -3.23
N LEU A 248 0.70 -5.45 -3.85
CA LEU A 248 2.08 -5.15 -3.50
C LEU A 248 2.62 -3.88 -4.16
N SER A 249 1.79 -3.10 -4.87
CA SER A 249 2.28 -1.82 -5.41
C SER A 249 2.79 -0.91 -4.29
N PRO A 250 3.93 -0.23 -4.48
CA PRO A 250 4.57 0.56 -3.44
C PRO A 250 3.69 1.74 -2.98
N SER A 251 3.76 2.06 -1.69
CA SER A 251 3.13 3.23 -1.08
C SER A 251 4.13 4.35 -0.74
N VAL A 252 5.44 4.07 -0.87
CA VAL A 252 6.51 5.04 -0.72
C VAL A 252 6.39 6.23 -1.69
N LYS A 253 7.00 7.36 -1.32
CA LYS A 253 7.03 8.58 -2.13
C LYS A 253 7.83 8.38 -3.41
N GLN A 254 7.15 8.47 -4.54
CA GLN A 254 7.75 8.48 -5.89
C GLN A 254 7.94 9.94 -6.34
N ILE A 255 9.02 10.57 -5.89
CA ILE A 255 9.28 12.01 -6.12
C ILE A 255 10.75 12.20 -6.50
N ALA A 256 11.03 12.74 -7.68
CA ALA A 256 12.37 12.90 -8.24
C ALA A 256 13.27 13.72 -7.30
N PRO A 257 14.59 13.42 -7.18
CA PRO A 257 15.48 14.22 -6.32
C PRO A 257 15.58 15.68 -6.78
N ASP A 258 15.38 15.96 -8.04
CA ASP A 258 15.51 17.29 -8.62
C ASP A 258 14.16 17.82 -9.13
N GLY A 259 14.18 19.05 -9.65
CA GLY A 259 12.99 19.75 -10.14
C GLY A 259 12.62 19.47 -11.60
N GLY A 260 13.39 18.65 -12.32
CA GLY A 260 13.38 18.49 -13.76
C GLY A 260 14.01 19.68 -14.50
N SER A 261 13.94 19.66 -15.84
CA SER A 261 14.50 20.73 -16.69
C SER A 261 13.67 22.02 -16.70
N GLY A 262 12.53 22.07 -16.00
CA GLY A 262 11.60 23.20 -15.98
C GLY A 262 10.27 22.89 -16.66
N GLN A 263 9.49 23.92 -17.01
CA GLN A 263 8.20 23.72 -17.66
C GLN A 263 8.37 23.30 -19.13
N TYR A 264 7.74 22.19 -19.48
CA TYR A 264 7.65 21.68 -20.85
C TYR A 264 7.05 22.72 -21.81
N GLY A 265 7.71 22.94 -22.96
CA GLY A 265 7.21 23.82 -24.03
C GLY A 265 7.07 25.30 -23.65
N ALA A 266 7.73 25.76 -22.60
CA ALA A 266 7.70 27.16 -22.16
C ALA A 266 8.50 28.12 -23.08
N GLU A 267 9.43 27.59 -23.86
CA GLU A 267 10.28 28.33 -24.80
C GLU A 267 9.97 27.92 -26.26
N SER A 268 10.36 28.75 -27.24
CA SER A 268 10.26 28.40 -28.66
C SER A 268 11.55 27.73 -29.17
N PRO A 269 11.47 26.68 -30.00
CA PRO A 269 12.65 25.99 -30.50
C PRO A 269 13.39 26.78 -31.58
N GLY A 270 14.70 26.94 -31.41
CA GLY A 270 15.61 27.47 -32.42
C GLY A 270 16.16 26.40 -33.38
N ALA A 271 17.04 26.82 -34.29
CA ALA A 271 17.72 25.90 -35.21
C ALA A 271 18.66 24.92 -34.48
N ALA A 272 19.30 25.39 -33.40
CA ALA A 272 20.20 24.57 -32.59
C ALA A 272 19.47 23.39 -31.94
N GLU A 273 18.31 23.62 -31.30
CA GLU A 273 17.55 22.56 -30.64
C GLU A 273 16.97 21.57 -31.66
N ARG A 274 16.50 22.05 -32.82
CA ARG A 274 16.06 21.17 -33.91
C ARG A 274 17.20 20.30 -34.42
N TRP A 275 18.40 20.86 -34.55
CA TRP A 275 19.59 20.12 -34.93
C TRP A 275 20.01 19.11 -33.87
N THR A 276 19.99 19.48 -32.59
CA THR A 276 20.24 18.56 -31.47
C THR A 276 19.26 17.39 -31.50
N ARG A 277 17.95 17.65 -31.69
CA ARG A 277 16.95 16.57 -31.81
C ARG A 277 17.26 15.62 -32.96
N VAL A 278 17.63 16.13 -34.14
CA VAL A 278 18.02 15.30 -35.29
C VAL A 278 19.28 14.49 -34.99
N LYS A 279 20.30 15.10 -34.37
CA LYS A 279 21.52 14.42 -33.92
C LYS A 279 21.18 13.27 -32.97
N MET A 280 20.31 13.50 -32.00
CA MET A 280 19.90 12.47 -31.04
C MET A 280 19.16 11.31 -31.70
N LYS A 281 18.24 11.58 -32.64
CA LYS A 281 17.58 10.49 -33.39
C LYS A 281 18.58 9.62 -34.16
N LEU A 282 19.56 10.25 -34.83
CA LEU A 282 20.61 9.52 -35.53
C LEU A 282 21.49 8.69 -34.59
N ILE A 283 21.73 9.16 -33.37
CA ILE A 283 22.45 8.41 -32.32
C ILE A 283 21.63 7.20 -31.89
N THR A 284 20.35 7.40 -31.54
CA THR A 284 19.44 6.33 -31.11
C THR A 284 19.27 5.24 -32.16
N GLU A 285 19.30 5.58 -33.46
CA GLU A 285 19.20 4.63 -34.57
C GLU A 285 20.56 4.02 -34.99
N GLY A 286 21.68 4.55 -34.47
CA GLY A 286 23.05 4.23 -34.89
C GLY A 286 23.65 3.00 -34.21
N ALA A 287 24.68 2.41 -34.85
CA ALA A 287 25.30 1.14 -34.43
C ALA A 287 25.81 1.14 -32.97
N ASP A 288 26.39 2.24 -32.49
CA ASP A 288 26.90 2.34 -31.11
C ASP A 288 25.79 2.24 -30.04
N TRP A 289 24.53 2.51 -30.40
CA TRP A 289 23.36 2.35 -29.54
C TRP A 289 22.56 1.08 -29.86
N THR A 290 22.87 0.38 -30.96
CA THR A 290 22.20 -0.89 -31.29
C THR A 290 22.45 -2.00 -30.27
N ASP A 291 23.57 -1.94 -29.55
CA ASP A 291 23.87 -2.86 -28.43
C ASP A 291 23.35 -2.34 -27.07
N LEU A 292 22.66 -1.18 -27.05
CA LEU A 292 22.09 -0.52 -25.87
C LEU A 292 20.56 -0.37 -26.03
N PRO A 293 19.79 -1.47 -26.05
CA PRO A 293 18.38 -1.44 -26.41
C PRO A 293 17.51 -0.64 -25.43
N ASP A 294 17.77 -0.69 -24.12
CA ASP A 294 16.97 0.05 -23.14
C ASP A 294 17.31 1.54 -23.15
N ALA A 295 18.59 1.87 -23.33
CA ALA A 295 19.01 3.27 -23.50
C ALA A 295 18.33 3.86 -24.75
N SER A 296 18.34 3.12 -25.85
CA SER A 296 17.68 3.51 -27.10
C SER A 296 16.18 3.70 -26.93
N ARG A 297 15.49 2.76 -26.28
CA ARG A 297 14.05 2.85 -25.99
C ARG A 297 13.71 4.11 -25.20
N ASN A 298 14.46 4.39 -24.14
CA ASN A 298 14.20 5.55 -23.27
C ASN A 298 14.46 6.87 -24.00
N MET A 299 15.55 6.95 -24.79
CA MET A 299 15.85 8.11 -25.62
C MET A 299 14.82 8.32 -26.72
N GLU A 300 14.39 7.25 -27.40
CA GLU A 300 13.33 7.32 -28.42
C GLU A 300 12.03 7.86 -27.82
N HIS A 301 11.63 7.36 -26.66
CA HIS A 301 10.44 7.85 -25.95
C HIS A 301 10.56 9.34 -25.59
N TYR A 302 11.70 9.76 -25.06
CA TYR A 302 12.00 11.17 -24.79
C TYR A 302 11.80 12.03 -26.05
N LEU A 303 12.42 11.65 -27.17
CA LEU A 303 12.38 12.36 -28.45
C LEU A 303 11.03 12.24 -29.20
N SER A 304 10.23 11.24 -28.87
CA SER A 304 8.84 11.07 -29.32
C SER A 304 7.93 12.15 -28.76
N ASN A 305 8.35 12.77 -27.64
CA ASN A 305 7.69 13.91 -27.04
C ASN A 305 6.29 13.56 -26.50
N SER A 306 6.13 12.34 -25.98
CA SER A 306 4.89 11.84 -25.37
C SER A 306 4.73 12.34 -23.92
N GLY A 307 5.80 12.21 -23.12
CA GLY A 307 5.76 12.45 -21.66
C GLY A 307 5.00 11.38 -20.87
N ASP A 308 4.51 10.33 -21.54
CA ASP A 308 3.76 9.25 -20.90
C ASP A 308 4.67 8.43 -19.97
N PRO A 309 4.19 7.94 -18.83
CA PRO A 309 4.98 7.09 -17.95
C PRO A 309 5.47 5.82 -18.67
N MET A 310 6.71 5.42 -18.41
CA MET A 310 7.32 4.21 -18.97
C MET A 310 7.51 3.13 -17.90
N ASN A 311 7.23 1.87 -18.27
CA ASN A 311 7.44 0.74 -17.36
C ASN A 311 8.92 0.33 -17.28
N LEU A 312 9.45 0.17 -16.06
CA LEU A 312 10.79 -0.37 -15.83
C LEU A 312 10.73 -1.91 -15.71
N PRO A 313 11.46 -2.67 -16.55
CA PRO A 313 11.49 -4.13 -16.44
C PRO A 313 12.45 -4.58 -15.32
N VAL A 314 12.00 -4.50 -14.06
CA VAL A 314 12.87 -4.68 -12.87
C VAL A 314 13.55 -6.05 -12.83
N ASP A 315 12.89 -7.14 -13.26
CA ASP A 315 13.53 -8.46 -13.39
C ASP A 315 14.70 -8.43 -14.38
N LYS A 316 14.54 -7.75 -15.51
CA LYS A 316 15.61 -7.57 -16.50
C LYS A 316 16.75 -6.73 -15.92
N MET A 317 16.43 -5.64 -15.20
CA MET A 317 17.44 -4.80 -14.54
C MET A 317 18.28 -5.62 -13.55
N MET A 318 17.65 -6.46 -12.71
CA MET A 318 18.36 -7.35 -11.79
C MET A 318 19.13 -8.47 -12.51
N SER A 319 18.65 -8.92 -13.67
CA SER A 319 19.34 -9.93 -14.48
C SER A 319 20.57 -9.38 -15.21
N ASP A 320 20.49 -8.14 -15.68
CA ASP A 320 21.54 -7.49 -16.47
C ASP A 320 22.61 -6.83 -15.58
N ASP A 321 22.23 -6.40 -14.37
CA ASP A 321 23.12 -5.72 -13.44
C ASP A 321 23.21 -6.47 -12.09
N GLU A 322 24.34 -7.13 -11.84
CA GLU A 322 24.59 -7.83 -10.58
C GLU A 322 24.64 -6.88 -9.38
N GLY A 323 25.10 -5.64 -9.56
CA GLY A 323 25.15 -4.64 -8.51
C GLY A 323 23.76 -4.23 -8.05
N PHE A 324 22.84 -4.01 -8.99
CA PHE A 324 21.45 -3.71 -8.69
C PHE A 324 20.75 -4.91 -8.04
N ARG A 325 21.02 -6.13 -8.50
CA ARG A 325 20.53 -7.34 -7.84
C ARG A 325 21.01 -7.43 -6.39
N HIS A 326 22.30 -7.24 -6.14
CA HIS A 326 22.85 -7.24 -4.78
C HIS A 326 22.27 -6.12 -3.91
N HIS A 327 22.03 -4.94 -4.47
CA HIS A 327 21.35 -3.85 -3.77
C HIS A 327 19.96 -4.26 -3.24
N ILE A 328 19.18 -4.99 -4.04
CA ILE A 328 17.88 -5.53 -3.61
C ILE A 328 18.06 -6.65 -2.58
N GLU A 329 18.97 -7.59 -2.82
CA GLU A 329 19.27 -8.71 -1.92
C GLU A 329 19.70 -8.20 -0.53
N ASP A 330 20.58 -7.21 -0.47
CA ASP A 330 21.03 -6.57 0.76
C ASP A 330 19.88 -5.89 1.51
N GLY A 331 18.98 -5.23 0.78
CA GLY A 331 17.76 -4.65 1.33
C GLY A 331 16.91 -5.69 2.06
N ILE A 332 16.75 -6.89 1.49
CA ILE A 332 16.01 -8.01 2.11
C ILE A 332 16.79 -8.52 3.34
N ARG A 333 18.09 -8.80 3.19
CA ARG A 333 18.96 -9.31 4.27
C ARG A 333 18.96 -8.41 5.50
N GLN A 334 18.97 -7.10 5.31
CA GLN A 334 18.95 -6.12 6.41
C GLN A 334 17.63 -6.13 7.21
N HIS A 335 16.52 -6.57 6.60
CA HIS A 335 15.20 -6.53 7.23
C HIS A 335 14.65 -7.91 7.63
N GLN A 336 15.19 -9.00 7.05
CA GLN A 336 14.66 -10.36 7.19
C GLN A 336 14.48 -10.80 8.65
N GLU A 337 15.44 -10.48 9.53
CA GLU A 337 15.39 -10.83 10.95
C GLU A 337 14.27 -10.06 11.68
N THR A 338 14.15 -8.77 11.41
CA THR A 338 13.10 -7.92 12.02
C THR A 338 11.72 -8.39 11.59
N TRP A 339 11.52 -8.62 10.29
CA TRP A 339 10.27 -9.11 9.73
C TRP A 339 9.87 -10.48 10.28
N ARG A 340 10.83 -11.43 10.31
CA ARG A 340 10.61 -12.75 10.89
C ARG A 340 10.22 -12.67 12.36
N THR A 341 10.93 -11.87 13.15
CA THR A 341 10.67 -11.74 14.59
C THR A 341 9.28 -11.17 14.85
N GLN A 342 8.91 -10.08 14.18
CA GLN A 342 7.59 -9.48 14.30
C GLN A 342 6.47 -10.44 13.91
N ALA A 343 6.65 -11.20 12.84
CA ALA A 343 5.65 -12.17 12.39
C ALA A 343 5.48 -13.33 13.39
N LEU A 344 6.58 -13.85 13.96
CA LEU A 344 6.53 -14.89 14.99
C LEU A 344 5.93 -14.40 16.32
N GLU A 345 6.19 -13.15 16.70
CA GLU A 345 5.58 -12.53 17.87
C GLU A 345 4.07 -12.37 17.70
N GLU A 346 3.62 -11.90 16.52
CA GLU A 346 2.19 -11.78 16.24
C GLU A 346 1.50 -13.14 16.15
N PHE A 347 2.14 -14.14 15.54
CA PHE A 347 1.67 -15.52 15.53
C PHE A 347 1.46 -16.07 16.96
N LYS A 348 2.42 -15.84 17.87
CA LYS A 348 2.31 -16.23 19.29
C LYS A 348 1.20 -15.48 20.00
N LYS A 349 1.10 -14.17 19.80
CA LYS A 349 0.06 -13.32 20.36
C LYS A 349 -1.34 -13.74 19.89
N ASN A 350 -1.44 -14.23 18.66
CA ASN A 350 -2.67 -14.77 18.09
C ASN A 350 -2.91 -16.26 18.41
N GLY A 351 -2.34 -16.78 19.49
CA GLY A 351 -2.58 -18.15 19.97
C GLY A 351 -2.05 -19.24 19.04
N GLY A 352 -1.12 -18.93 18.15
CA GLY A 352 -0.56 -19.86 17.18
C GLY A 352 -1.43 -20.06 15.93
N GLN A 353 -2.39 -19.18 15.66
CA GLN A 353 -3.12 -19.18 14.39
C GLN A 353 -2.31 -18.50 13.29
N PRO A 354 -2.45 -18.92 12.01
CA PRO A 354 -1.72 -18.32 10.90
C PRO A 354 -1.90 -16.80 10.80
N VAL A 355 -0.83 -16.09 10.45
CA VAL A 355 -0.83 -14.62 10.31
C VAL A 355 -0.15 -14.18 9.03
N ALA A 356 -0.57 -13.03 8.49
CA ALA A 356 0.07 -12.37 7.35
C ALA A 356 0.33 -10.87 7.63
N ILE A 357 1.59 -10.47 7.47
CA ILE A 357 2.09 -9.14 7.82
C ILE A 357 2.64 -8.47 6.56
N PRO A 358 2.05 -7.36 6.06
CA PRO A 358 2.63 -6.61 4.97
C PRO A 358 3.92 -5.93 5.42
N VAL A 359 4.89 -5.91 4.52
CA VAL A 359 6.19 -5.26 4.74
C VAL A 359 6.51 -4.37 3.55
N GLU A 360 7.09 -3.21 3.84
CA GLU A 360 7.59 -2.28 2.83
C GLU A 360 8.86 -1.59 3.36
N THR A 361 9.94 -1.62 2.59
CA THR A 361 11.16 -0.89 2.91
C THR A 361 11.04 0.57 2.49
N LYS A 362 11.88 1.44 3.05
CA LYS A 362 12.05 2.79 2.52
C LYS A 362 12.69 2.73 1.12
N ASN A 363 12.56 3.82 0.39
CA ASN A 363 13.32 4.03 -0.84
C ASN A 363 14.81 4.15 -0.52
N VAL A 364 15.62 3.46 -1.31
CA VAL A 364 17.07 3.55 -1.32
C VAL A 364 17.52 3.83 -2.75
N ASP A 365 18.46 4.76 -2.91
CA ASP A 365 18.98 5.13 -4.23
C ASP A 365 20.03 4.09 -4.69
N TYR A 366 20.04 3.80 -5.97
CA TYR A 366 21.05 2.98 -6.65
C TYR A 366 21.47 3.66 -7.95
N SER A 367 22.77 3.66 -8.24
CA SER A 367 23.31 4.19 -9.49
C SER A 367 23.94 3.06 -10.29
N PHE A 368 23.55 2.93 -11.55
CA PHE A 368 24.20 2.03 -12.49
C PHE A 368 25.60 2.57 -12.81
N ASP A 369 26.57 1.67 -12.98
CA ASP A 369 27.94 2.06 -13.34
C ASP A 369 28.12 1.97 -14.87
N GLN A 370 28.55 3.07 -15.48
CA GLN A 370 28.83 3.14 -16.90
C GLN A 370 29.88 2.11 -17.35
N ALA A 371 30.86 1.79 -16.50
CA ALA A 371 31.94 0.87 -16.84
C ALA A 371 31.47 -0.59 -16.92
N THR A 372 30.49 -0.97 -16.10
CA THR A 372 29.99 -2.35 -16.00
C THR A 372 28.65 -2.54 -16.72
N ASN A 373 27.84 -1.50 -16.87
CA ASN A 373 26.51 -1.57 -17.46
C ASN A 373 26.09 -0.28 -18.18
N GLN A 374 26.69 -0.06 -19.35
CA GLN A 374 26.38 1.12 -20.19
C GLN A 374 24.90 1.24 -20.54
N ASN A 375 24.20 0.12 -20.79
CA ASN A 375 22.81 0.14 -21.21
C ASN A 375 21.91 0.73 -20.12
N TRP A 376 21.97 0.23 -18.89
CA TRP A 376 21.16 0.78 -17.79
C TRP A 376 21.66 2.13 -17.28
N TYR A 377 22.96 2.39 -17.38
CA TYR A 377 23.53 3.72 -17.11
C TYR A 377 22.92 4.80 -18.00
N TYR A 378 22.80 4.57 -19.31
CA TYR A 378 22.23 5.56 -20.22
C TYR A 378 20.69 5.52 -20.27
N ALA A 379 20.06 4.39 -19.93
CA ALA A 379 18.60 4.28 -19.89
C ALA A 379 18.00 4.98 -18.67
N VAL A 380 18.62 4.80 -17.50
CA VAL A 380 18.07 5.22 -16.20
C VAL A 380 19.11 6.03 -15.42
N GLY A 381 20.38 5.61 -15.42
CA GLY A 381 21.45 6.28 -14.67
C GLY A 381 21.40 5.98 -13.19
N SER A 382 20.37 6.46 -12.50
CA SER A 382 20.09 6.15 -11.11
C SER A 382 18.61 5.87 -10.90
N THR A 383 18.29 4.94 -10.01
CA THR A 383 16.91 4.62 -9.65
C THR A 383 16.74 4.66 -8.15
N ARG A 384 15.54 5.00 -7.69
CA ARG A 384 15.11 4.61 -6.35
C ARG A 384 14.55 3.21 -6.39
N SER A 385 14.82 2.43 -5.36
CA SER A 385 14.21 1.12 -5.22
C SER A 385 13.68 0.89 -3.82
N ASN A 386 12.65 0.06 -3.72
CA ASN A 386 12.13 -0.45 -2.46
C ASN A 386 11.55 -1.84 -2.62
N ILE A 387 11.45 -2.58 -1.52
CA ILE A 387 10.85 -3.91 -1.47
C ILE A 387 9.48 -3.80 -0.83
N THR A 388 8.51 -4.49 -1.40
CA THR A 388 7.17 -4.69 -0.85
C THR A 388 6.87 -6.17 -0.78
N GLY A 389 6.22 -6.63 0.28
CA GLY A 389 5.90 -8.04 0.41
C GLY A 389 4.89 -8.34 1.51
N VAL A 390 4.65 -9.63 1.70
CA VAL A 390 3.85 -10.19 2.78
C VAL A 390 4.64 -11.32 3.44
N VAL A 391 4.82 -11.19 4.75
CA VAL A 391 5.41 -12.23 5.60
C VAL A 391 4.26 -13.06 6.16
N THR A 392 4.25 -14.35 5.87
CA THR A 392 3.24 -15.29 6.37
C THR A 392 3.86 -16.21 7.40
N VAL A 393 3.16 -16.45 8.51
CA VAL A 393 3.48 -17.55 9.43
C VAL A 393 2.36 -18.57 9.34
N VAL A 394 2.70 -19.79 8.96
CA VAL A 394 1.80 -20.95 8.93
C VAL A 394 2.41 -22.09 9.72
N THR A 395 1.63 -23.08 10.13
CA THR A 395 2.17 -24.28 10.78
C THR A 395 2.46 -25.38 9.75
N ASP A 396 3.56 -26.10 9.96
CA ASP A 396 3.81 -27.36 9.26
C ASP A 396 2.94 -28.51 9.80
N ALA A 397 3.09 -29.70 9.23
CA ALA A 397 2.35 -30.89 9.64
C ALA A 397 2.59 -31.32 11.10
N HIS A 398 3.66 -30.83 11.73
CA HIS A 398 4.02 -31.10 13.12
C HIS A 398 3.62 -29.96 14.07
N GLY A 399 3.04 -28.88 13.54
CA GLY A 399 2.63 -27.72 14.31
C GLY A 399 3.75 -26.68 14.52
N ASN A 400 4.91 -26.83 13.90
CA ASN A 400 5.98 -25.83 14.02
C ASN A 400 5.73 -24.66 13.07
N PRO A 401 6.05 -23.41 13.47
CA PRO A 401 5.86 -22.25 12.62
C PRO A 401 6.86 -22.26 11.45
N GLN A 402 6.35 -21.94 10.26
CA GLN A 402 7.09 -21.74 9.02
C GLN A 402 6.86 -20.30 8.56
N VAL A 403 7.94 -19.56 8.31
CA VAL A 403 7.89 -18.14 8.01
C VAL A 403 8.28 -17.91 6.55
N GLY A 404 7.30 -17.60 5.71
CA GLY A 404 7.50 -17.30 4.29
C GLY A 404 7.44 -15.80 4.02
N LEU A 405 8.19 -15.34 3.02
CA LEU A 405 8.15 -14.00 2.46
C LEU A 405 7.79 -14.08 0.98
N ASP A 406 6.64 -13.54 0.61
CA ASP A 406 6.32 -13.23 -0.78
C ASP A 406 6.61 -11.76 -1.04
N TYR A 407 7.55 -11.44 -1.94
CA TYR A 407 8.02 -10.08 -2.15
C TYR A 407 8.20 -9.73 -3.64
N GLN A 408 8.20 -8.43 -3.93
CA GLN A 408 8.65 -7.87 -5.19
C GLN A 408 9.61 -6.71 -4.93
N ALA A 409 10.56 -6.51 -5.84
CA ALA A 409 11.38 -5.31 -5.92
C ALA A 409 10.67 -4.28 -6.78
N ASN A 410 10.70 -3.02 -6.37
CA ASN A 410 10.13 -1.91 -7.12
C ASN A 410 11.24 -0.93 -7.48
N ALA A 411 11.17 -0.36 -8.67
CA ALA A 411 12.07 0.68 -9.13
C ALA A 411 11.24 1.88 -9.61
N TRP A 412 11.72 3.08 -9.32
CA TRP A 412 11.12 4.31 -9.80
C TRP A 412 12.18 5.38 -10.02
N ASP A 413 12.04 6.13 -11.11
CA ASP A 413 12.85 7.29 -11.41
C ASP A 413 12.08 8.27 -12.33
N ARG A 414 12.64 9.46 -12.57
CA ARG A 414 12.18 10.35 -13.65
C ARG A 414 13.29 10.52 -14.67
N TYR A 415 12.96 10.24 -15.93
CA TYR A 415 13.87 10.50 -17.04
C TYR A 415 13.93 12.00 -17.33
N ASN A 416 14.95 12.66 -16.79
CA ASN A 416 15.19 14.10 -16.89
C ASN A 416 16.66 14.42 -17.20
N TRP A 417 16.87 15.61 -17.78
CA TRP A 417 18.17 16.09 -18.25
C TRP A 417 18.55 17.42 -17.60
N ASP A 418 18.43 17.52 -16.27
CA ASP A 418 18.84 18.69 -15.48
C ASP A 418 20.38 18.90 -15.50
N GLU A 419 20.83 19.97 -14.82
CA GLU A 419 22.22 20.45 -14.88
C GLU A 419 23.24 19.38 -14.45
N GLY A 420 24.35 19.29 -15.19
CA GLY A 420 25.43 18.33 -14.96
C GLY A 420 25.25 16.98 -15.66
N LYS A 421 24.24 16.82 -16.51
CA LYS A 421 23.93 15.57 -17.25
C LYS A 421 24.40 15.57 -18.70
N GLY A 422 25.35 16.41 -19.08
CA GLY A 422 26.03 16.28 -20.37
C GLY A 422 26.62 14.88 -20.55
N VAL A 423 26.50 14.31 -21.75
CA VAL A 423 26.97 12.95 -22.03
C VAL A 423 27.92 12.92 -23.21
N ASN A 424 29.01 12.19 -23.04
CA ASN A 424 29.91 11.80 -24.12
C ASN A 424 29.55 10.39 -24.57
N ILE A 425 29.21 10.24 -25.84
CA ILE A 425 28.83 8.98 -26.46
C ILE A 425 29.74 8.77 -27.66
N GLY A 426 30.73 7.88 -27.51
CA GLY A 426 31.70 7.60 -28.57
C GLY A 426 32.35 8.89 -29.10
N PRO A 427 32.29 9.17 -30.42
CA PRO A 427 32.84 10.40 -31.01
C PRO A 427 31.96 11.64 -30.84
N MET A 428 30.78 11.53 -30.21
CA MET A 428 29.79 12.61 -30.11
C MET A 428 29.65 13.13 -28.68
N ASP A 429 29.96 14.42 -28.51
CA ASP A 429 29.70 15.17 -27.28
C ASP A 429 28.31 15.82 -27.32
N ILE A 430 27.53 15.64 -26.27
CA ILE A 430 26.27 16.35 -26.02
C ILE A 430 26.50 17.22 -24.77
N PRO A 431 26.78 18.51 -24.99
CA PRO A 431 27.02 19.44 -23.90
C PRO A 431 25.85 19.49 -22.92
N ASP A 432 26.18 19.76 -21.67
CA ASP A 432 25.22 19.90 -20.60
C ASP A 432 24.11 20.93 -20.94
N GLY A 433 22.90 20.64 -20.49
CA GLY A 433 21.72 21.47 -20.71
C GLY A 433 21.13 21.47 -22.14
N GLN A 434 21.78 20.88 -23.14
CA GLN A 434 21.20 20.80 -24.49
C GLN A 434 19.93 19.95 -24.53
N MET A 435 19.93 18.82 -23.82
CA MET A 435 18.77 17.95 -23.72
C MET A 435 17.64 18.62 -22.94
N ALA A 436 17.92 19.27 -21.79
CA ALA A 436 16.95 20.11 -21.09
C ALA A 436 16.25 21.13 -21.99
N ARG A 437 16.97 21.75 -22.94
CA ARG A 437 16.37 22.70 -23.88
C ARG A 437 15.37 22.03 -24.82
N LEU A 438 15.53 20.76 -25.18
CA LEU A 438 14.51 20.04 -25.97
C LEU A 438 13.20 19.93 -25.19
N HIS A 439 13.27 19.67 -23.88
CA HIS A 439 12.11 19.72 -22.97
C HIS A 439 11.45 21.08 -22.94
N LYS A 440 12.22 22.11 -22.61
CA LYS A 440 11.69 23.48 -22.48
C LYS A 440 11.16 24.04 -23.78
N THR A 441 11.65 23.59 -24.94
CA THR A 441 11.21 24.06 -26.27
C THR A 441 10.13 23.19 -26.92
N GLY A 442 9.65 22.16 -26.24
CA GLY A 442 8.56 21.30 -26.73
C GLY A 442 8.98 20.34 -27.86
N LEU A 443 10.26 20.00 -27.94
CA LEU A 443 10.82 19.10 -28.96
C LEU A 443 11.04 17.66 -28.46
N ALA A 444 11.11 17.49 -27.14
CA ALA A 444 11.19 16.22 -26.42
C ALA A 444 10.55 16.42 -25.04
N GLN A 445 10.14 15.37 -24.33
CA GLN A 445 9.43 15.53 -23.05
C GLN A 445 9.97 14.57 -21.99
N GLU A 446 10.19 15.07 -20.77
CA GLU A 446 10.60 14.27 -19.61
C GLU A 446 9.42 13.42 -19.15
N PHE A 447 9.68 12.25 -18.58
CA PHE A 447 8.65 11.29 -18.20
C PHE A 447 9.02 10.51 -16.94
N ASP A 448 7.99 10.02 -16.24
CA ASP A 448 8.16 9.15 -15.07
C ASP A 448 8.44 7.71 -15.53
N MET A 449 9.32 7.02 -14.82
CA MET A 449 9.66 5.62 -15.05
C MET A 449 9.38 4.84 -13.77
N SER A 450 8.67 3.71 -13.88
CA SER A 450 8.36 2.90 -12.70
C SER A 450 8.10 1.46 -13.07
N GLY A 451 8.40 0.53 -12.19
CA GLY A 451 8.05 -0.87 -12.40
C GLY A 451 8.27 -1.72 -11.16
N SER A 452 7.83 -2.96 -11.26
CA SER A 452 7.97 -3.97 -10.21
C SER A 452 8.48 -5.27 -10.83
N SER A 453 9.26 -6.04 -10.06
CA SER A 453 9.62 -7.40 -10.44
C SER A 453 8.42 -8.33 -10.33
N SER A 454 8.53 -9.49 -10.94
CA SER A 454 7.79 -10.68 -10.55
C SER A 454 7.89 -10.91 -9.04
N VAL A 455 6.82 -11.49 -8.47
CA VAL A 455 6.78 -11.83 -7.05
C VAL A 455 7.61 -13.09 -6.81
N LYS A 456 8.51 -13.03 -5.85
CA LYS A 456 9.36 -14.13 -5.40
C LYS A 456 8.91 -14.63 -4.04
N HIS A 457 9.08 -15.92 -3.82
CA HIS A 457 8.88 -16.55 -2.53
C HIS A 457 10.23 -16.91 -1.91
N TYR A 458 10.45 -16.53 -0.65
CA TYR A 458 11.62 -16.90 0.13
C TYR A 458 11.21 -17.40 1.51
N ASP A 459 11.80 -18.53 1.93
CA ASP A 459 11.65 -19.03 3.29
C ASP A 459 12.60 -18.27 4.22
N LEU A 460 12.05 -17.56 5.20
CA LEU A 460 12.81 -16.82 6.22
C LEU A 460 13.29 -17.73 7.35
N GLY A 461 12.79 -18.96 7.42
CA GLY A 461 13.08 -19.94 8.46
C GLY A 461 12.16 -19.82 9.67
N GLY A 462 11.70 -20.96 10.17
CA GLY A 462 10.88 -21.12 11.39
C GLY A 462 11.66 -20.83 12.66
N ASP A 463 11.92 -21.84 13.50
CA ASP A 463 12.71 -21.67 14.74
C ASP A 463 14.17 -21.25 14.48
N THR A 464 14.75 -21.75 13.39
CA THR A 464 16.08 -21.37 12.90
C THR A 464 15.95 -20.46 11.67
N PRO A 465 16.61 -19.29 11.64
CA PRO A 465 16.65 -18.44 10.46
C PRO A 465 17.25 -19.16 9.24
N ASN A 466 16.74 -18.86 8.05
CA ASN A 466 17.30 -19.32 6.80
C ASN A 466 18.25 -18.26 6.20
N GLU A 467 19.52 -18.63 6.03
CA GLU A 467 20.56 -17.80 5.40
C GLU A 467 20.92 -18.28 3.98
N GLY A 468 20.07 -19.11 3.37
CA GLY A 468 20.21 -19.58 2.01
C GLY A 468 20.20 -18.45 0.97
N PRO A 469 20.54 -18.76 -0.29
CA PRO A 469 20.49 -17.78 -1.37
C PRO A 469 19.04 -17.31 -1.63
N LEU A 470 18.87 -16.02 -1.90
CA LEU A 470 17.59 -15.46 -2.34
C LEU A 470 17.27 -15.93 -3.78
N PRO A 471 15.97 -16.03 -4.16
CA PRO A 471 15.58 -16.36 -5.52
C PRO A 471 16.15 -15.34 -6.51
N GLY A 472 16.75 -15.82 -7.59
CA GLY A 472 17.20 -14.94 -8.68
C GLY A 472 16.03 -14.30 -9.44
N PRO A 473 16.29 -13.23 -10.21
CA PRO A 473 15.27 -12.58 -11.05
C PRO A 473 14.71 -13.56 -12.09
N ASP A 474 13.47 -13.32 -12.53
CA ASP A 474 12.97 -14.08 -13.69
C ASP A 474 13.75 -13.66 -14.94
N LYS A 475 14.08 -14.65 -15.78
CA LYS A 475 14.76 -14.34 -17.03
C LYS A 475 13.83 -13.48 -17.89
N PRO A 476 14.31 -12.35 -18.44
CA PRO A 476 13.52 -11.60 -19.40
C PRO A 476 13.15 -12.53 -20.55
N GLY A 477 11.85 -12.63 -20.86
CA GLY A 477 11.41 -13.31 -22.07
C GLY A 477 12.14 -12.70 -23.29
N ARG A 478 12.36 -13.48 -24.36
CA ARG A 478 12.90 -12.99 -25.64
C ARG A 478 11.93 -12.05 -26.39
N GLU A 479 11.13 -11.26 -25.67
CA GLU A 479 10.22 -10.27 -26.25
C GLU A 479 10.81 -8.89 -25.97
N GLY A 480 11.29 -8.24 -27.02
CA GLY A 480 12.09 -7.00 -26.92
C GLY A 480 13.12 -6.81 -28.04
N GLY A 481 13.14 -7.70 -29.06
CA GLY A 481 13.78 -7.37 -30.33
C GLY A 481 13.10 -6.15 -30.97
N ARG A 482 13.86 -5.42 -31.80
CA ARG A 482 13.60 -4.09 -32.42
C ARG A 482 12.28 -3.91 -33.21
N THR A 483 11.31 -4.82 -33.11
CA THR A 483 10.12 -4.88 -33.97
C THR A 483 8.82 -5.26 -33.26
N ASP A 484 8.59 -4.86 -32.00
CA ASP A 484 7.22 -4.96 -31.45
C ASP A 484 6.73 -3.67 -30.77
N PRO A 485 6.24 -2.69 -31.55
CA PRO A 485 5.52 -1.52 -31.03
C PRO A 485 4.08 -1.83 -30.59
N THR A 486 3.61 -3.07 -30.68
CA THR A 486 2.17 -3.37 -30.68
C THR A 486 1.58 -3.86 -29.37
N ARG A 487 2.35 -3.96 -28.27
CA ARG A 487 1.80 -4.34 -26.97
C ARG A 487 1.46 -3.15 -26.06
N GLU A 488 2.14 -2.02 -26.18
CA GLU A 488 1.87 -0.84 -25.33
C GLU A 488 0.59 -0.08 -25.74
N GLN A 489 0.10 -0.25 -26.98
CA GLN A 489 -1.17 0.35 -27.42
C GLN A 489 -2.43 -0.39 -26.95
N GLN A 490 -2.33 -1.60 -26.39
CA GLN A 490 -3.51 -2.33 -25.91
C GLN A 490 -3.93 -1.98 -24.47
N ASN A 491 -3.09 -1.33 -23.69
CA ASN A 491 -3.41 -0.89 -22.33
C ASN A 491 -3.75 0.61 -22.21
N ALA A 492 -3.60 1.40 -23.29
CA ALA A 492 -3.99 2.81 -23.33
C ALA A 492 -5.43 3.03 -23.85
N ASN A 493 -6.16 1.97 -24.18
CA ASN A 493 -7.57 2.01 -24.61
C ASN A 493 -8.40 0.93 -23.88
N ARG A 494 -8.34 0.90 -22.55
CA ARG A 494 -9.38 0.30 -21.70
C ARG A 494 -9.61 1.13 -20.45
#